data_AF-A0A1C9WYD2-F1
#
_entry.id   AF-A0A1C9WYD2-F1
#
_cell.length_a   1.000
_cell.length_b   1.000
_cell.length_c   1.000
_cell.angle_alpha   90.00
_cell.angle_beta   90.00
_cell.angle_gamma   90.00
#
_symmetry.space_group_name_H-M   'P 1'
#
loop_
_entity.id
_entity.type
_entity.pdbx_description
1 polymer ?
#
loop_
_entity_poly.entity_id
_entity_poly.type
_entity_poly.pdbx_seq_one_letter_code
_entity_poly.pdbx_strand_id
1 'polypeptide(L)'
;MYRVSVAKHGRGPLNPMERPANPVVDRRDWNRFDTPGLTIYGADQRATAFTESLAYKAPSARGYAALAEEARFLGIGLDELLADLRSAGMPVDGMDPDWRLDREIYRLKFPAHPWVDLTHPDTVVAIKASGIAASDRMSLADLTGDDRALTTAAAQWIRAQRLDGGTQPAGLRYPSKFGFSEGDYCYAGFIAEPNSGCACTGSEFSATDPDLAEAVKRTGVHVS
;
A
#
# COMPACT_ATOMS: atom_id res chain seq x y z
N MET A 1 11.07 6.96 0.67
CA MET A 1 9.67 6.49 0.82
C MET A 1 9.16 6.75 2.23
N TYR A 2 7.85 6.79 2.41
CA TYR A 2 7.13 6.94 3.66
C TYR A 2 6.32 5.68 3.97
N ARG A 3 6.20 5.31 5.24
CA ARG A 3 5.43 4.14 5.69
C ARG A 3 4.72 4.46 7.00
N VAL A 4 3.42 4.20 7.07
CA VAL A 4 2.68 4.18 8.34
C VAL A 4 2.81 2.79 8.95
N SER A 5 3.31 2.69 10.18
CA SER A 5 3.51 1.41 10.85
C SER A 5 3.34 1.55 12.35
N VAL A 6 3.04 0.44 13.02
CA VAL A 6 3.00 0.42 14.49
C VAL A 6 4.38 0.69 15.08
N ALA A 7 4.43 1.52 16.12
CA ALA A 7 5.64 1.88 16.85
C ALA A 7 5.95 0.85 17.96
N LYS A 8 5.89 -0.45 17.62
CA LYS A 8 6.06 -1.56 18.59
C LYS A 8 7.29 -2.39 18.28
N HIS A 9 8.08 -2.69 19.31
CA HIS A 9 9.20 -3.64 19.21
C HIS A 9 8.70 -4.99 18.67
N GLY A 10 9.33 -5.50 17.61
CA GLY A 10 8.94 -6.76 16.96
C GLY A 10 7.86 -6.65 15.86
N ARG A 11 7.17 -5.51 15.69
CA ARG A 11 6.32 -5.23 14.51
C ARG A 11 6.57 -3.85 13.90
N GLY A 12 7.77 -3.31 14.16
CA GLY A 12 8.19 -1.99 13.74
C GLY A 12 8.24 -1.80 12.21
N PRO A 13 8.60 -0.59 11.74
CA PRO A 13 8.56 -0.23 10.32
C PRO A 13 9.42 -1.11 9.41
N LEU A 14 10.44 -1.76 9.99
CA LEU A 14 11.41 -2.61 9.28
C LEU A 14 11.30 -4.09 9.65
N ASN A 15 10.23 -4.51 10.34
CA ASN A 15 10.01 -5.91 10.70
C ASN A 15 8.68 -6.43 10.13
N PRO A 16 8.54 -6.56 8.79
CA PRO A 16 7.35 -7.14 8.19
C PRO A 16 7.28 -8.64 8.48
N MET A 17 6.12 -9.25 8.21
CA MET A 17 5.97 -10.71 8.29
C MET A 17 6.83 -11.39 7.23
N GLU A 18 7.67 -12.33 7.65
CA GLU A 18 8.43 -13.17 6.73
C GLU A 18 7.50 -14.15 6.01
N ARG A 19 7.72 -14.30 4.71
CA ARG A 19 7.00 -15.25 3.87
C ARG A 19 7.85 -16.49 3.60
N PRO A 20 7.30 -17.71 3.78
CA PRO A 20 8.05 -18.93 3.54
C PRO A 20 8.34 -19.15 2.04
N ALA A 21 9.45 -19.83 1.74
CA ALA A 21 9.82 -20.21 0.37
C ALA A 21 8.85 -21.21 -0.25
N ASN A 22 8.40 -22.19 0.54
CA ASN A 22 7.37 -23.16 0.17
C ASN A 22 6.14 -22.92 1.03
N PRO A 23 5.21 -22.06 0.57
CA PRO A 23 4.10 -21.68 1.41
C PRO A 23 3.07 -22.81 1.49
N VAL A 24 2.76 -23.24 2.72
CA VAL A 24 1.60 -24.08 3.01
C VAL A 24 0.30 -23.27 2.86
N VAL A 25 0.39 -21.95 3.07
CA VAL A 25 -0.69 -20.97 2.91
C VAL A 25 -0.75 -20.52 1.46
N ASP A 26 -1.95 -20.27 0.94
CA ASP A 26 -2.10 -19.78 -0.42
C ASP A 26 -1.52 -18.35 -0.56
N ARG A 27 -0.84 -18.06 -1.68
CA ARG A 27 -0.36 -16.71 -2.02
C ARG A 27 -1.48 -15.68 -2.12
N ARG A 28 -2.73 -16.13 -2.29
CA ARG A 28 -3.94 -15.29 -2.23
C ARG A 28 -4.08 -14.54 -0.89
N ASP A 29 -3.48 -15.04 0.18
CA ASP A 29 -3.50 -14.41 1.51
C ASP A 29 -2.30 -13.47 1.75
N TRP A 30 -1.44 -13.28 0.74
CA TRP A 30 -0.29 -12.38 0.83
C TRP A 30 -0.64 -10.95 0.39
N ASN A 31 0.22 -9.99 0.75
CA ASN A 31 0.14 -8.67 0.13
C ASN A 31 0.60 -8.74 -1.32
N ARG A 32 0.17 -7.76 -2.13
CA ARG A 32 0.25 -7.80 -3.60
C ARG A 32 1.63 -8.17 -4.15
N PHE A 33 2.70 -7.67 -3.55
CA PHE A 33 4.06 -7.88 -4.05
C PHE A 33 4.97 -8.59 -3.04
N ASP A 34 4.36 -9.35 -2.12
CA ASP A 34 5.12 -10.18 -1.21
C ASP A 34 5.87 -11.27 -1.98
N THR A 35 7.07 -11.55 -1.51
CA THR A 35 7.95 -12.61 -2.03
C THR A 35 8.43 -13.44 -0.84
N PRO A 36 8.88 -14.70 -1.06
CA PRO A 36 9.63 -15.41 -0.04
C PRO A 36 10.72 -14.53 0.61
N GLY A 37 10.80 -14.55 1.93
CA GLY A 37 11.56 -13.59 2.73
C GLY A 37 10.71 -12.39 3.14
N LEU A 38 11.33 -11.20 3.15
CA LEU A 38 10.74 -9.99 3.75
C LEU A 38 10.48 -8.92 2.69
N THR A 39 9.30 -8.28 2.76
CA THR A 39 8.90 -7.18 1.87
C THR A 39 8.40 -5.99 2.70
N ILE A 40 8.97 -4.81 2.48
CA ILE A 40 8.55 -3.54 3.12
C ILE A 40 7.78 -2.71 2.11
N TYR A 41 6.55 -2.34 2.45
CA TYR A 41 5.77 -1.37 1.71
C TYR A 41 5.99 0.05 2.20
N GLY A 42 5.93 0.99 1.26
CA GLY A 42 5.88 2.42 1.52
C GLY A 42 5.35 3.17 0.29
N ALA A 43 5.32 4.50 0.38
CA ALA A 43 4.90 5.38 -0.70
C ALA A 43 5.86 6.55 -0.90
N ASP A 44 5.78 7.24 -2.03
CA ASP A 44 6.66 8.36 -2.32
C ASP A 44 6.35 9.58 -1.45
N GLN A 45 5.05 9.78 -1.16
CA GLN A 45 4.52 10.88 -0.36
C GLN A 45 3.87 10.39 0.94
N ARG A 46 3.81 11.27 1.95
CA ARG A 46 3.15 11.00 3.24
C ARG A 46 1.65 10.74 3.05
N ALA A 47 0.95 11.58 2.30
CA ALA A 47 -0.48 11.44 2.03
C ALA A 47 -0.81 10.08 1.38
N THR A 48 0.00 9.63 0.41
CA THR A 48 -0.15 8.31 -0.22
C THR A 48 0.10 7.18 0.79
N ALA A 49 1.09 7.31 1.68
CA ALA A 49 1.34 6.31 2.73
C ALA A 49 0.18 6.21 3.73
N PHE A 50 -0.42 7.35 4.12
CA PHE A 50 -1.64 7.36 4.92
C PHE A 50 -2.81 6.72 4.16
N THR A 51 -3.01 7.09 2.89
CA THR A 51 -4.08 6.56 2.03
C THR A 51 -4.04 5.03 1.97
N GLU A 52 -2.88 4.45 1.65
CA GLU A 52 -2.70 2.99 1.60
C GLU A 52 -2.89 2.32 2.98
N SER A 53 -2.57 3.02 4.07
CA SER A 53 -2.76 2.49 5.43
C SER A 53 -4.22 2.49 5.89
N LEU A 54 -5.06 3.33 5.28
CA LEU A 54 -6.50 3.42 5.54
C LEU A 54 -7.34 2.59 4.56
N ALA A 55 -6.83 2.34 3.36
CA ALA A 55 -7.52 1.70 2.24
C ALA A 55 -8.32 0.44 2.58
N TYR A 56 -7.81 -0.42 3.47
CA TYR A 56 -8.48 -1.67 3.83
C TYR A 56 -9.78 -1.48 4.63
N LYS A 57 -10.00 -0.28 5.19
CA LYS A 57 -11.24 0.14 5.84
C LYS A 57 -12.11 1.03 4.97
N ALA A 58 -11.70 1.33 3.73
CA ALA A 58 -12.51 2.17 2.86
C ALA A 58 -13.88 1.49 2.59
N PRO A 59 -14.98 2.27 2.57
CA PRO A 59 -16.29 1.75 2.23
C PRO A 59 -16.28 1.06 0.88
N SER A 60 -17.05 -0.02 0.75
CA SER A 60 -17.32 -0.59 -0.57
C SER A 60 -18.00 0.46 -1.46
N ALA A 61 -17.80 0.39 -2.77
CA ALA A 61 -18.46 1.30 -3.72
C ALA A 61 -20.00 1.32 -3.53
N ARG A 62 -20.60 0.17 -3.21
CA ARG A 62 -22.02 0.05 -2.90
C ARG A 62 -22.40 0.77 -1.60
N GLY A 63 -21.59 0.62 -0.55
CA GLY A 63 -21.81 1.31 0.73
C GLY A 63 -21.72 2.83 0.56
N TYR A 64 -20.71 3.29 -0.17
CA TYR A 64 -20.56 4.71 -0.48
C TYR A 64 -21.72 5.26 -1.31
N ALA A 65 -22.16 4.52 -2.34
CA ALA A 65 -23.31 4.93 -3.17
C ALA A 65 -24.61 5.03 -2.35
N ALA A 66 -24.85 4.10 -1.42
CA ALA A 66 -26.02 4.15 -0.54
C ALA A 66 -25.99 5.37 0.38
N LEU A 67 -24.83 5.71 0.96
CA LEU A 67 -24.68 6.92 1.77
C LEU A 67 -24.88 8.19 0.93
N ALA A 68 -24.38 8.21 -0.30
CA ALA A 68 -24.59 9.33 -1.22
C ALA A 68 -26.06 9.48 -1.66
N GLU A 69 -26.80 8.37 -1.76
CA GLU A 69 -28.25 8.38 -1.99
C GLU A 69 -29.01 8.92 -0.78
N GLU A 70 -28.66 8.46 0.42
CA GLU A 70 -29.26 8.94 1.67
C GLU A 70 -29.04 10.45 1.85
N ALA A 71 -27.80 10.94 1.64
CA ALA A 71 -27.49 12.36 1.74
C ALA A 71 -28.34 13.19 0.76
N ARG A 72 -28.49 12.71 -0.48
CA ARG A 72 -29.38 13.34 -1.48
C ARG A 72 -30.84 13.33 -1.06
N PHE A 73 -31.32 12.24 -0.49
CA PHE A 73 -32.70 12.12 0.01
C PHE A 73 -32.97 13.11 1.16
N LEU A 74 -32.00 13.27 2.05
CA LEU A 74 -32.05 14.21 3.18
C LEU A 74 -31.80 15.67 2.77
N GLY A 75 -31.34 15.91 1.53
CA GLY A 75 -31.04 17.26 1.03
C GLY A 75 -29.76 17.86 1.62
N ILE A 76 -28.85 17.04 2.17
CA ILE A 76 -27.59 17.46 2.78
C ILE A 76 -26.38 16.99 1.97
N GLY A 77 -25.20 17.52 2.26
CA GLY A 77 -23.95 17.04 1.68
C GLY A 77 -23.58 15.66 2.24
N LEU A 78 -22.88 14.82 1.44
CA LEU A 78 -22.37 13.53 1.95
C LEU A 78 -21.43 13.72 3.14
N ASP A 79 -20.58 14.75 3.12
CA ASP A 79 -19.68 15.07 4.24
C ASP A 79 -20.45 15.42 5.52
N GLU A 80 -21.60 16.09 5.38
CA GLU A 80 -22.49 16.47 6.48
C GLU A 80 -23.19 15.23 7.06
N LEU A 81 -23.76 14.37 6.20
CA LEU A 81 -24.35 13.10 6.63
C LEU A 81 -23.33 12.23 7.38
N LEU A 82 -22.11 12.13 6.86
CA LEU A 82 -21.04 11.37 7.50
C LEU A 82 -20.65 11.97 8.85
N ALA A 83 -20.67 13.30 9.01
CA ALA A 83 -20.44 13.95 10.30
C ALA A 83 -21.55 13.63 11.30
N ASP A 84 -22.82 13.72 10.90
CA ASP A 84 -23.97 13.44 11.75
C ASP A 84 -23.99 11.99 12.24
N LEU A 85 -23.76 11.04 11.33
CA LEU A 85 -23.69 9.62 11.68
C LEU A 85 -22.57 9.34 12.71
N ARG A 86 -21.42 10.01 12.58
CA ARG A 86 -20.33 9.91 13.59
C ARG A 86 -20.76 10.49 14.93
N SER A 87 -21.36 11.68 14.94
CA SER A 87 -21.86 12.32 16.16
C SER A 87 -22.93 11.47 16.87
N ALA A 88 -23.70 10.69 16.11
CA ALA A 88 -24.67 9.73 16.63
C ALA A 88 -24.04 8.40 17.10
N GLY A 89 -22.73 8.23 17.01
CA GLY A 89 -22.03 6.99 17.37
C GLY A 89 -22.28 5.83 16.40
N MET A 90 -22.81 6.11 15.20
CA MET A 90 -22.97 5.11 14.16
C MET A 90 -21.59 4.79 13.58
N PRO A 91 -21.24 3.51 13.41
CA PRO A 91 -19.99 3.11 12.78
C PRO A 91 -20.10 3.40 11.28
N VAL A 92 -19.84 4.64 10.89
CA VAL A 92 -19.41 4.96 9.53
C VAL A 92 -17.93 4.66 9.45
N ASP A 93 -17.52 3.97 8.38
CA ASP A 93 -16.17 3.42 8.21
C ASP A 93 -15.08 4.39 8.71
N GLY A 94 -14.43 3.99 9.80
CA GLY A 94 -13.55 4.84 10.58
C GLY A 94 -12.57 4.04 11.42
N MET A 95 -11.51 4.71 11.83
CA MET A 95 -10.49 4.21 12.74
C MET A 95 -10.68 4.84 14.11
N ASP A 96 -10.62 4.00 15.14
CA ASP A 96 -10.51 4.44 16.53
C ASP A 96 -9.23 5.26 16.73
N PRO A 97 -9.18 6.16 17.72
CA PRO A 97 -7.98 6.94 18.04
C PRO A 97 -6.74 6.06 18.20
N ASP A 98 -6.90 4.86 18.77
CA ASP A 98 -5.85 3.88 18.97
C ASP A 98 -5.09 3.53 17.69
N TRP A 99 -5.75 3.57 16.52
CA TRP A 99 -5.06 3.32 15.25
C TRP A 99 -3.91 4.30 15.03
N ARG A 100 -4.17 5.59 15.27
CA ARG A 100 -3.21 6.69 15.14
C ARG A 100 -2.23 6.67 16.31
N LEU A 101 -2.72 6.50 17.53
CA LEU A 101 -1.88 6.53 18.74
C LEU A 101 -0.87 5.38 18.79
N ASP A 102 -1.16 4.22 18.21
CA ASP A 102 -0.23 3.09 18.12
C ASP A 102 0.77 3.19 16.95
N ARG A 103 0.66 4.21 16.09
CA ARG A 103 1.40 4.30 14.82
C ARG A 103 2.18 5.59 14.68
N GLU A 104 3.28 5.49 13.94
CA GLU A 104 4.06 6.62 13.48
C GLU A 104 4.10 6.61 11.95
N ILE A 105 4.37 7.79 11.37
CA ILE A 105 4.76 7.92 9.98
C ILE A 105 6.29 7.89 9.91
N TYR A 106 6.82 6.90 9.20
CA TYR A 106 8.26 6.68 9.06
C TYR A 106 8.76 7.16 7.71
N ARG A 107 9.86 7.92 7.71
CA ARG A 107 10.66 8.18 6.50
C ARG A 107 11.74 7.12 6.38
N LEU A 108 11.69 6.36 5.28
CA LEU A 108 12.62 5.28 4.98
C LEU A 108 13.60 5.71 3.89
N LYS A 109 14.89 5.52 4.15
CA LYS A 109 16.02 5.85 3.28
C LYS A 109 16.76 4.58 2.93
N PHE A 110 16.49 4.04 1.75
CA PHE A 110 17.22 2.90 1.20
C PHE A 110 18.59 3.36 0.68
N PRO A 111 19.63 2.51 0.73
CA PRO A 111 20.86 2.76 0.00
C PRO A 111 20.57 2.93 -1.50
N ALA A 112 21.53 3.50 -2.23
CA ALA A 112 21.41 3.69 -3.67
C ALA A 112 21.42 2.34 -4.41
N HIS A 113 20.24 1.70 -4.46
CA HIS A 113 19.96 0.50 -5.20
C HIS A 113 18.88 0.78 -6.24
N PRO A 114 18.98 0.20 -7.43
CA PRO A 114 18.01 0.39 -8.49
C PRO A 114 16.65 -0.22 -8.12
N TRP A 115 15.58 0.51 -8.42
CA TRP A 115 14.20 0.06 -8.26
C TRP A 115 13.62 -0.27 -9.63
N VAL A 116 12.86 -1.36 -9.73
CA VAL A 116 12.17 -1.71 -10.96
C VAL A 116 10.84 -0.94 -11.03
N ASP A 117 10.66 -0.14 -12.07
CA ASP A 117 9.39 0.53 -12.34
C ASP A 117 8.44 -0.44 -13.06
N LEU A 118 7.36 -0.82 -12.38
CA LEU A 118 6.36 -1.76 -12.91
C LEU A 118 5.58 -1.17 -14.08
N THR A 119 5.53 0.15 -14.20
CA THR A 119 4.84 0.87 -15.29
C THR A 119 5.70 0.99 -16.56
N HIS A 120 7.01 0.73 -16.45
CA HIS A 120 7.91 0.83 -17.59
C HIS A 120 7.59 -0.26 -18.63
N PRO A 121 7.48 0.08 -19.93
CA PRO A 121 7.11 -0.89 -20.97
C PRO A 121 8.04 -2.09 -21.01
N ASP A 122 9.35 -1.88 -20.84
CA ASP A 122 10.34 -2.97 -20.84
C ASP A 122 10.13 -3.94 -19.68
N THR A 123 9.71 -3.46 -18.50
CA THR A 123 9.35 -4.33 -17.37
C THR A 123 8.17 -5.22 -17.73
N VAL A 124 7.13 -4.64 -18.33
CA VAL A 124 5.93 -5.40 -18.75
C VAL A 124 6.29 -6.46 -19.80
N VAL A 125 7.10 -6.09 -20.79
CA VAL A 125 7.58 -7.02 -21.83
C VAL A 125 8.43 -8.14 -21.24
N ALA A 126 9.35 -7.81 -20.33
CA ALA A 126 10.22 -8.79 -19.68
C ALA A 126 9.41 -9.80 -18.84
N ILE A 127 8.41 -9.34 -18.08
CA ILE A 127 7.54 -10.23 -17.31
C ILE A 127 6.70 -11.12 -18.25
N LYS A 128 6.22 -10.61 -19.39
CA LYS A 128 5.55 -11.46 -20.39
C LYS A 128 6.45 -12.56 -20.91
N ALA A 129 7.68 -12.21 -21.27
CA ALA A 129 8.66 -13.15 -21.80
C ALA A 129 9.11 -14.20 -20.76
N SER A 130 8.93 -13.92 -19.46
CA SER A 130 9.27 -14.87 -18.38
C SER A 130 8.37 -16.11 -18.30
N GLY A 131 7.19 -16.08 -18.92
CA GLY A 131 6.19 -17.16 -18.83
C GLY A 131 5.34 -17.13 -17.55
N ILE A 132 5.48 -16.11 -16.70
CA ILE A 132 4.65 -15.93 -15.48
C ILE A 132 3.25 -15.44 -15.81
N ALA A 133 3.12 -14.73 -16.93
CA ALA A 133 1.83 -14.25 -17.40
C ALA A 133 0.89 -15.45 -17.64
N ALA A 134 -0.20 -15.51 -16.88
CA ALA A 134 -1.25 -16.51 -17.08
C ALA A 134 -2.01 -16.33 -18.42
N SER A 135 -1.78 -15.21 -19.11
CA SER A 135 -2.43 -14.81 -20.35
C SER A 135 -1.42 -14.21 -21.33
N ASP A 136 -1.54 -14.59 -22.61
CA ASP A 136 -0.77 -14.03 -23.72
C ASP A 136 -0.93 -12.49 -23.85
N ARG A 137 -2.00 -11.94 -23.26
CA ARG A 137 -2.34 -10.50 -23.32
C ARG A 137 -2.22 -9.79 -21.98
N MET A 138 -1.28 -10.20 -21.13
CA MET A 138 -1.01 -9.48 -19.87
C MET A 138 -0.77 -7.98 -20.11
N SER A 139 -1.19 -7.14 -19.18
CA SER A 139 -1.12 -5.69 -19.23
C SER A 139 -0.64 -5.14 -17.89
N LEU A 140 -0.39 -3.84 -17.83
CA LEU A 140 -0.12 -3.15 -16.57
C LEU A 140 -1.29 -3.27 -15.58
N ALA A 141 -2.53 -3.32 -16.09
CA ALA A 141 -3.73 -3.50 -15.25
C ALA A 141 -3.71 -4.86 -14.52
N ASP A 142 -3.20 -5.91 -15.15
CA ASP A 142 -3.05 -7.22 -14.51
C ASP A 142 -1.98 -7.18 -13.41
N LEU A 143 -0.83 -6.55 -13.69
CA LEU A 143 0.29 -6.41 -12.76
C LEU A 143 0.00 -5.47 -11.58
N THR A 144 -1.01 -4.61 -11.70
CA THR A 144 -1.46 -3.69 -10.64
C THR A 144 -2.81 -4.08 -10.03
N GLY A 145 -3.42 -5.14 -10.56
CA GLY A 145 -4.76 -5.59 -10.26
C GLY A 145 -4.89 -6.32 -8.92
N ASP A 146 -5.87 -7.22 -8.84
CA ASP A 146 -6.15 -7.97 -7.62
C ASP A 146 -5.73 -9.43 -7.59
N ASP A 147 -5.20 -9.96 -8.69
CA ASP A 147 -4.68 -11.31 -8.73
C ASP A 147 -3.35 -11.43 -7.96
N ARG A 148 -3.45 -11.83 -6.69
CA ARG A 148 -2.29 -12.01 -5.81
C ARG A 148 -1.35 -13.11 -6.30
N ALA A 149 -1.86 -14.14 -6.98
CA ALA A 149 -1.00 -15.20 -7.50
C ALA A 149 -0.08 -14.64 -8.58
N LEU A 150 -0.64 -13.86 -9.51
CA LEU A 150 0.12 -13.18 -10.56
C LEU A 150 1.09 -12.15 -9.97
N THR A 151 0.62 -11.24 -9.12
CA THR A 151 1.44 -10.11 -8.65
C THR A 151 2.59 -10.55 -7.74
N THR A 152 2.38 -11.57 -6.90
CA THR A 152 3.46 -12.15 -6.06
C THR A 152 4.44 -12.98 -6.89
N ALA A 153 3.97 -13.69 -7.93
CA ALA A 153 4.85 -14.39 -8.86
C ALA A 153 5.75 -13.41 -9.65
N ALA A 154 5.16 -12.33 -10.17
CA ALA A 154 5.91 -11.27 -10.84
C ALA A 154 6.94 -10.62 -9.91
N ALA A 155 6.55 -10.26 -8.67
CA ALA A 155 7.47 -9.68 -7.69
C ALA A 155 8.63 -10.63 -7.35
N GLN A 156 8.36 -11.92 -7.18
CA GLN A 156 9.39 -12.92 -6.90
C GLN A 156 10.37 -13.05 -8.07
N TRP A 157 9.85 -13.05 -9.29
CA TRP A 157 10.70 -13.09 -10.47
C TRP A 157 11.56 -11.83 -10.59
N ILE A 158 10.98 -10.64 -10.37
CA ILE A 158 11.74 -9.38 -10.33
C ILE A 158 12.86 -9.47 -9.29
N ARG A 159 12.56 -9.93 -8.06
CA ARG A 159 13.56 -10.09 -6.99
C ARG A 159 14.74 -10.98 -7.39
N ALA A 160 14.51 -11.98 -8.24
CA ALA A 160 15.53 -12.90 -8.70
C ALA A 160 16.41 -12.36 -9.85
N GLN A 161 16.04 -11.23 -10.47
CA GLN A 161 16.79 -10.69 -11.60
C GLN A 161 18.10 -10.04 -11.18
N ARG A 162 19.07 -10.05 -12.10
CA ARG A 162 20.24 -9.17 -12.07
C ARG A 162 20.04 -8.08 -13.11
N LEU A 163 20.16 -6.83 -12.69
CA LEU A 163 20.08 -5.68 -13.58
C LEU A 163 21.41 -5.47 -14.31
N ASP A 164 21.46 -4.56 -15.28
CA ASP A 164 22.62 -4.33 -16.16
C ASP A 164 23.93 -4.02 -15.40
N GLY A 165 23.84 -3.51 -14.17
CA GLY A 165 24.98 -3.30 -13.27
C GLY A 165 25.41 -4.53 -12.44
N GLY A 166 24.84 -5.70 -12.69
CA GLY A 166 25.08 -6.95 -11.95
C GLY A 166 24.42 -7.02 -10.57
N THR A 167 23.77 -5.94 -10.13
CA THR A 167 23.09 -5.83 -8.84
C THR A 167 21.68 -6.42 -8.89
N GLN A 168 21.20 -6.84 -7.72
CA GLN A 168 19.79 -7.18 -7.53
C GLN A 168 18.97 -5.89 -7.35
N PRO A 169 17.69 -5.89 -7.74
CA PRO A 169 16.82 -4.75 -7.50
C PRO A 169 16.55 -4.57 -6.00
N ALA A 170 16.47 -3.32 -5.56
CA ALA A 170 16.05 -2.96 -4.19
C ALA A 170 14.60 -3.39 -3.91
N GLY A 171 13.80 -3.52 -4.97
CA GLY A 171 12.36 -3.64 -4.92
C GLY A 171 11.72 -3.20 -6.22
N LEU A 172 10.42 -2.95 -6.15
CA LEU A 172 9.63 -2.41 -7.26
C LEU A 172 8.85 -1.17 -6.85
N ARG A 173 8.58 -0.31 -7.84
CA ARG A 173 7.73 0.88 -7.76
C ARG A 173 6.48 0.66 -8.61
N TYR A 174 5.33 1.05 -8.12
CA TYR A 174 4.04 0.88 -8.79
C TYR A 174 3.08 2.02 -8.42
N PRO A 175 2.09 2.34 -9.26
CA PRO A 175 1.11 3.37 -8.94
C PRO A 175 0.22 2.91 -7.78
N SER A 176 -0.09 3.82 -6.85
CA SER A 176 -1.12 3.59 -5.83
C SER A 176 -2.47 3.33 -6.50
N LYS A 177 -3.28 2.44 -5.92
CA LYS A 177 -4.67 2.25 -6.40
C LYS A 177 -5.56 3.46 -6.14
N PHE A 178 -5.15 4.32 -5.23
CA PHE A 178 -5.80 5.56 -4.85
C PHE A 178 -5.02 6.77 -5.35
N GLY A 179 -4.10 6.57 -6.29
CA GLY A 179 -3.31 7.63 -6.88
C GLY A 179 -4.13 8.42 -7.89
N PHE A 180 -4.16 9.75 -7.71
CA PHE A 180 -4.87 10.68 -8.60
C PHE A 180 -3.91 11.66 -9.29
N SER A 181 -2.63 11.67 -8.88
CA SER A 181 -1.65 12.66 -9.30
C SER A 181 -0.23 12.09 -9.44
N GLU A 182 0.64 12.89 -10.05
CA GLU A 182 2.07 12.62 -10.10
C GLU A 182 2.65 12.54 -8.67
N GLY A 183 3.42 11.49 -8.39
CA GLY A 183 3.97 11.23 -7.05
C GLY A 183 3.17 10.24 -6.20
N ASP A 184 1.98 9.82 -6.63
CA ASP A 184 1.21 8.76 -5.97
C ASP A 184 1.75 7.34 -6.30
N TYR A 185 3.04 7.15 -6.06
CA TYR A 185 3.71 5.87 -6.24
C TYR A 185 3.91 5.16 -4.90
N CYS A 186 3.68 3.86 -4.93
CA CYS A 186 4.00 2.93 -3.88
C CYS A 186 5.26 2.14 -4.23
N TYR A 187 5.89 1.61 -3.19
CA TYR A 187 7.11 0.83 -3.28
C TYR A 187 6.92 -0.47 -2.49
N ALA A 188 7.43 -1.57 -3.04
CA ALA A 188 7.63 -2.83 -2.34
C ALA A 188 9.14 -3.12 -2.35
N GLY A 189 9.80 -2.84 -1.22
CA GLY A 189 11.23 -3.05 -1.02
C GLY A 189 11.52 -4.46 -0.52
N PHE A 190 12.49 -5.13 -1.15
CA PHE A 190 12.97 -6.45 -0.74
C PHE A 190 14.11 -6.28 0.26
N ILE A 191 13.97 -6.90 1.44
CA ILE A 191 15.04 -6.91 2.44
C ILE A 191 15.49 -8.35 2.74
N ALA A 192 16.74 -8.49 3.17
CA ALA A 192 17.32 -9.78 3.50
C ALA A 192 16.96 -10.21 4.93
N GLU A 193 17.01 -9.27 5.89
CA GLU A 193 16.84 -9.57 7.31
C GLU A 193 15.90 -8.55 7.99
N PRO A 194 15.23 -8.92 9.09
CA PRO A 194 14.47 -7.99 9.90
C PRO A 194 15.29 -6.78 10.37
N ASN A 195 14.69 -5.60 10.41
CA ASN A 195 15.32 -4.37 10.90
C ASN A 195 16.60 -3.98 10.13
N SER A 196 16.71 -4.40 8.87
CA SER A 196 17.85 -4.13 7.99
C SER A 196 17.43 -3.41 6.69
N GLY A 197 18.41 -3.16 5.82
CA GLY A 197 18.17 -2.74 4.43
C GLY A 197 17.88 -1.26 4.20
N CYS A 198 17.46 -0.50 5.22
CA CYS A 198 17.29 0.95 5.09
C CYS A 198 17.38 1.67 6.45
N ALA A 199 17.73 2.96 6.42
CA ALA A 199 17.62 3.81 7.60
C ALA A 199 16.17 4.31 7.76
N CYS A 200 15.71 4.44 9.00
CA CYS A 200 14.32 4.77 9.32
C CYS A 200 14.27 5.86 10.40
N THR A 201 13.40 6.84 10.22
CA THR A 201 13.10 7.86 11.23
C THR A 201 11.59 8.02 11.33
N GLY A 202 11.04 7.81 12.53
CA GLY A 202 9.62 7.93 12.81
C GLY A 202 9.25 9.28 13.40
N SER A 203 8.00 9.67 13.18
CA SER A 203 7.37 10.78 13.88
C SER A 203 5.91 10.45 14.14
N GLU A 204 5.43 10.84 15.32
CA GLU A 204 4.00 10.89 15.62
C GLU A 204 3.28 11.86 14.67
N PHE A 205 1.96 11.71 14.56
CA PHE A 205 1.12 12.60 13.77
C PHE A 205 -0.22 12.85 14.49
N SER A 206 -0.73 14.08 14.37
CA SER A 206 -2.01 14.47 15.00
C SER A 206 -3.20 14.06 14.14
N ALA A 207 -4.40 14.07 14.73
CA ALA A 207 -5.65 13.90 13.96
C ALA A 207 -5.86 15.03 12.92
N THR A 208 -5.19 16.16 13.12
CA THR A 208 -5.22 17.34 12.23
C THR A 208 -4.07 17.38 11.23
N ASP A 209 -3.28 16.30 11.10
CA ASP A 209 -2.19 16.25 10.12
C ASP A 209 -2.76 16.44 8.70
N PRO A 210 -2.27 17.41 7.91
CA PRO A 210 -2.84 17.71 6.60
C PRO A 210 -2.72 16.54 5.61
N ASP A 211 -1.65 15.75 5.69
CA ASP A 211 -1.47 14.57 4.82
C ASP A 211 -2.43 13.44 5.22
N LEU A 212 -2.75 13.32 6.52
CA LEU A 212 -3.78 12.40 7.00
C LEU A 212 -5.18 12.87 6.56
N ALA A 213 -5.48 14.16 6.67
CA ALA A 213 -6.76 14.72 6.24
C ALA A 213 -6.99 14.50 4.74
N GLU A 214 -5.95 14.62 3.92
CA GLU A 214 -6.01 14.28 2.50
C GLU A 214 -6.29 12.78 2.27
N ALA A 215 -5.63 11.89 3.02
CA ALA A 215 -5.90 10.45 2.94
C ALA A 215 -7.34 10.09 3.36
N VAL A 216 -7.88 10.76 4.39
CA VAL A 216 -9.29 10.63 4.81
C VAL A 216 -10.22 11.01 3.66
N LYS A 217 -9.95 12.12 2.94
CA LYS A 217 -10.74 12.52 1.77
C LYS A 217 -10.68 11.48 0.64
N ARG A 218 -9.49 10.95 0.35
CA ARG A 218 -9.28 9.97 -0.73
C ARG A 218 -9.95 8.63 -0.46
N THR A 219 -9.97 8.20 0.79
CA THR A 219 -10.47 6.88 1.19
C THR A 219 -11.88 6.90 1.74
N GLY A 220 -12.37 8.05 2.20
CA GLY A 220 -13.61 8.18 2.97
C GLY A 220 -13.51 7.65 4.41
N VAL A 221 -12.34 7.16 4.84
CA VAL A 221 -12.14 6.58 6.17
C VAL A 221 -11.83 7.67 7.17
N HIS A 222 -12.68 7.84 8.19
CA HIS A 222 -12.41 8.79 9.26
C HIS A 222 -11.32 8.27 10.22
N VAL A 223 -10.52 9.16 10.80
CA VAL A 223 -9.56 8.81 11.86
C VAL A 223 -9.72 9.79 13.01
N SER A 224 -9.90 9.26 14.22
CA SER A 224 -10.20 10.04 15.44
C SER A 224 -8.95 10.44 16.23
#